data_AF-A0A976PE39-F1
#
_entry.id   AF-A0A976PE39-F1
#
_cell.length_a   1.000
_cell.length_b   1.000
_cell.length_c   1.000
_cell.angle_alpha   90.00
_cell.angle_beta   90.00
_cell.angle_gamma   90.00
#
_symmetry.space_group_name_H-M   'P 1'
#
loop_
_entity.id
_entity.type
_entity.pdbx_description
1 polymer ?
#
loop_
_entity_poly.entity_id
_entity_poly.type
_entity_poly.pdbx_seq_one_letter_code
_entity_poly.pdbx_strand_id
1 'polypeptide(L)'
;MRRILALWAARNREYYRDKGSLFWSFVATPMIVIVLAIAFSTSNDHLFRAGLLLDTPNINRDTLPFAKEPAIDWVEYQDLDTALRRIQFHQLDILITTSSP
;
A
#
# COMPACT_ATOMS: atom_id res chain seq x y z
N MET A 1 51.28 2.89 -15.99
CA MET A 1 50.06 3.69 -15.73
C MET A 1 49.44 4.31 -16.99
N ARG A 2 50.18 5.02 -17.86
CA ARG A 2 49.63 5.64 -19.09
C ARG A 2 48.79 4.72 -19.99
N ARG A 3 49.21 3.45 -20.17
CA ARG A 3 48.44 2.46 -20.96
C ARG A 3 47.06 2.15 -20.34
N ILE A 4 46.99 2.01 -19.02
CA ILE A 4 45.73 1.71 -18.32
C ILE A 4 44.79 2.92 -18.42
N LEU A 5 45.30 4.14 -18.24
CA LEU A 5 44.52 5.37 -18.41
C LEU A 5 44.00 5.55 -19.84
N ALA A 6 44.81 5.22 -20.85
CA ALA A 6 44.39 5.27 -22.25
C ALA A 6 43.25 4.28 -22.53
N LEU A 7 43.34 3.06 -21.99
CA LEU A 7 42.27 2.05 -22.11
C LEU A 7 40.99 2.48 -21.38
N TRP A 8 41.11 3.04 -20.17
CA TRP A 8 39.98 3.54 -19.40
C TRP A 8 39.25 4.68 -20.13
N ALA A 9 40.01 5.65 -20.66
CA ALA A 9 39.46 6.77 -21.42
C ALA A 9 38.76 6.32 -22.71
N ALA A 10 39.36 5.37 -23.44
CA ALA A 10 38.77 4.82 -24.66
C ALA A 10 37.44 4.11 -24.38
N ARG A 11 37.38 3.33 -23.28
CA ARG A 11 36.18 2.57 -22.91
C ARG A 11 35.03 3.46 -22.46
N ASN A 12 35.31 4.48 -21.63
CA ASN A 12 34.29 5.45 -21.24
C ASN A 12 33.75 6.25 -22.44
N ARG A 13 34.62 6.62 -23.39
CA ARG A 13 34.19 7.33 -24.60
C ARG A 13 33.23 6.51 -25.44
N GLU A 14 33.47 5.20 -25.56
CA GLU A 14 32.57 4.30 -26.27
C GLU A 14 31.23 4.13 -25.54
N TYR A 15 31.26 4.01 -24.21
CA TYR A 15 30.06 3.95 -23.39
C TYR A 15 29.20 5.22 -23.51
N TYR A 16 29.81 6.41 -23.58
CA TYR A 16 29.09 7.66 -23.84
C TYR A 16 28.49 7.75 -25.25
N ARG A 17 29.11 7.09 -26.23
CA ARG A 17 28.62 7.01 -27.60
C ARG A 17 27.45 6.03 -27.70
N ASP A 18 27.46 4.98 -26.89
CA ASP A 18 26.34 4.06 -26.70
C ASP A 18 25.26 4.69 -25.81
N LYS A 19 24.48 5.57 -26.42
CA LYS A 19 23.34 6.23 -25.77
C LYS A 19 22.29 5.22 -25.29
N GLY A 20 22.18 4.05 -25.93
CA GLY A 20 21.20 3.03 -25.58
C GLY A 20 21.53 2.38 -24.24
N SER A 21 22.76 1.88 -24.08
CA SER A 21 23.21 1.32 -22.80
C SER A 21 23.25 2.37 -21.70
N LEU A 22 23.69 3.60 -22.01
CA LEU A 22 23.79 4.66 -21.02
C LEU A 22 22.41 5.12 -20.52
N PHE A 23 21.44 5.23 -21.43
CA PHE A 23 20.04 5.48 -21.09
C PHE A 23 19.46 4.33 -20.26
N TRP A 24 19.67 3.09 -20.68
CA TRP A 24 19.16 1.92 -19.97
C TRP A 24 19.69 1.86 -18.53
N SER A 25 20.99 1.98 -18.31
CA SER A 25 21.56 1.91 -16.96
C SER A 25 21.16 3.08 -16.06
N PHE A 26 21.03 4.29 -16.61
CA PHE A 26 20.71 5.49 -15.82
C PHE A 26 19.21 5.69 -15.59
N VAL A 27 18.37 5.31 -16.56
CA VAL A 27 16.92 5.55 -16.51
C VAL A 27 16.16 4.34 -15.98
N ALA A 28 16.54 3.11 -16.34
CA ALA A 28 15.79 1.93 -15.88
C ALA A 28 15.84 1.79 -14.36
N THR A 29 17.01 2.04 -13.75
CA THR A 29 17.22 1.93 -12.30
C THR A 29 16.25 2.83 -11.49
N PRO A 30 16.21 4.17 -11.69
CA PRO A 30 15.24 5.02 -11.01
C PRO A 30 13.80 4.76 -11.48
N MET A 31 13.58 4.36 -12.74
CA MET A 31 12.24 4.05 -13.23
C MET A 31 11.61 2.88 -12.50
N ILE A 32 12.38 1.83 -12.18
CA ILE A 32 11.90 0.71 -11.36
C ILE A 32 11.44 1.22 -9.98
N VAL A 33 12.24 2.07 -9.34
CA VAL A 33 11.88 2.65 -8.03
C VAL A 33 10.60 3.47 -8.12
N ILE A 34 10.44 4.30 -9.16
CA ILE A 34 9.24 5.12 -9.38
C ILE A 34 8.01 4.23 -9.62
N VAL A 35 8.13 3.22 -10.48
CA VAL A 35 7.04 2.28 -10.78
C VAL A 35 6.62 1.53 -9.51
N LEU A 36 7.58 1.04 -8.73
CA LEU A 36 7.30 0.39 -7.45
C LEU A 36 6.66 1.38 -6.47
N ALA A 37 7.18 2.59 -6.35
CA ALA A 37 6.62 3.61 -5.49
C ALA A 37 5.16 3.91 -5.86
N ILE A 38 4.81 4.02 -7.14
CA ILE A 38 3.42 4.24 -7.58
C ILE A 38 2.57 2.98 -7.35
N ALA A 39 3.05 1.80 -7.74
CA ALA A 39 2.31 0.54 -7.61
C ALA A 39 2.00 0.18 -6.15
N PHE A 40 2.89 0.56 -5.23
CA PHE A 40 2.75 0.34 -3.79
C PHE A 40 2.40 1.63 -3.01
N SER A 41 2.20 2.77 -3.67
CA SER A 41 1.66 3.98 -3.05
C SER A 41 0.16 3.78 -2.88
N THR A 42 -0.19 2.97 -1.90
CA THR A 42 -1.54 2.95 -1.39
C THR A 42 -1.65 4.12 -0.41
N SER A 43 -2.63 5.00 -0.59
CA SER A 43 -3.02 6.00 0.40
C SER A 43 -3.77 5.39 1.58
N ASN A 44 -3.81 4.06 1.65
CA ASN A 44 -4.52 3.30 2.65
C ASN A 44 -3.71 3.30 3.96
N ASP A 45 -3.72 4.44 4.64
CA ASP A 45 -3.28 4.58 6.05
C ASP A 45 -4.16 3.75 6.99
N HIS A 46 -5.26 3.18 6.48
CA HIS A 46 -6.11 2.23 7.17
C HIS A 46 -5.39 0.88 7.33
N LEU A 47 -4.61 0.78 8.40
CA LEU A 47 -3.92 -0.44 8.83
C LEU A 47 -4.87 -1.47 9.44
N PHE A 48 -6.06 -1.03 9.87
CA PHE A 48 -6.99 -1.85 10.64
C PHE A 48 -8.41 -1.75 10.11
N ARG A 49 -9.06 -2.88 9.80
CA ARG A 49 -10.46 -2.92 9.37
C ARG A 49 -11.37 -3.42 10.48
N ALA A 50 -12.23 -2.53 10.99
CA ALA A 50 -13.25 -2.85 11.98
C ALA A 50 -14.62 -2.96 11.32
N GLY A 51 -15.31 -4.09 11.53
CA GLY A 51 -16.71 -4.24 11.20
C GLY A 51 -17.60 -3.69 12.31
N LEU A 52 -18.68 -2.98 11.97
CA LEU A 52 -19.72 -2.59 12.92
C LEU A 52 -21.03 -3.30 12.55
N LEU A 53 -21.57 -4.11 13.46
CA LEU A 53 -22.89 -4.72 13.33
C LEU A 53 -23.92 -3.87 14.08
N LEU A 54 -24.82 -3.24 13.32
CA LEU A 54 -25.88 -2.37 13.84
C LEU A 54 -27.18 -3.16 13.99
N ASP A 55 -27.49 -3.58 15.21
CA ASP A 55 -28.77 -4.24 15.53
C ASP A 55 -29.91 -3.20 15.69
N THR A 56 -29.56 -1.96 16.05
CA THR A 56 -30.50 -0.85 16.18
C THR A 56 -30.17 0.26 15.16
N PRO A 57 -31.13 0.71 14.33
CA PRO A 57 -30.88 1.68 13.24
C PRO A 57 -30.52 3.10 13.70
N ASN A 58 -30.29 3.35 15.00
CA ASN A 58 -30.08 4.68 15.58
C ASN A 58 -28.72 4.87 16.27
N ILE A 59 -27.82 3.88 16.23
CA ILE A 59 -26.48 4.06 16.80
C ILE A 59 -25.59 4.70 15.73
N ASN A 60 -25.27 5.98 15.91
CA ASN A 60 -24.35 6.69 15.04
C ASN A 60 -22.92 6.21 15.28
N ARG A 61 -22.21 5.88 14.19
CA ARG A 61 -20.78 5.53 14.17
C ARG A 61 -19.93 6.48 15.02
N ASP A 62 -20.27 7.77 15.03
CA ASP A 62 -19.59 8.83 15.78
C ASP A 62 -19.61 8.68 17.31
N THR A 63 -20.48 7.81 17.85
CA THR A 63 -20.57 7.55 19.29
C THR A 63 -19.60 6.47 19.76
N LEU A 64 -19.01 5.70 18.85
CA LEU A 64 -18.04 4.66 19.20
C LEU A 64 -16.69 5.29 19.57
N PRO A 65 -16.00 4.75 20.60
CA PRO A 65 -14.61 5.11 20.82
C PRO A 65 -13.82 4.76 19.55
N PHE A 66 -12.88 5.63 19.16
CA PHE A 66 -12.05 5.49 17.95
C PHE A 66 -12.77 5.68 16.60
N ALA A 67 -14.02 6.18 16.58
CA ALA A 67 -14.73 6.48 15.33
C ALA A 67 -13.99 7.47 14.40
N LYS A 68 -13.19 8.36 15.00
CA LYS A 68 -12.40 9.40 14.31
C LYS A 68 -10.95 8.99 14.06
N GLU A 69 -10.55 7.77 14.39
CA GLU A 69 -9.18 7.30 14.21
C GLU A 69 -8.92 7.03 12.72
N PRO A 70 -8.00 7.76 12.07
CA PRO A 70 -7.73 7.59 10.64
C PRO A 70 -7.13 6.21 10.31
N ALA A 71 -6.45 5.58 11.26
CA ALA A 71 -5.88 4.24 11.08
C ALA A 71 -6.94 3.11 11.01
N ILE A 72 -8.20 3.41 11.34
CA ILE A 72 -9.30 2.42 11.36
C ILE A 72 -10.24 2.69 10.19
N ASP A 73 -10.35 1.72 9.29
CA ASP A 73 -11.41 1.66 8.27
C ASP A 73 -12.60 0.91 8.86
N TRP A 74 -13.76 1.56 8.86
CA TRP A 74 -14.98 0.96 9.40
C TRP A 74 -15.91 0.54 8.27
N VAL A 75 -16.37 -0.70 8.36
CA VAL A 75 -17.37 -1.26 7.43
C VAL A 75 -18.62 -1.63 8.21
N GLU A 76 -19.74 -1.04 7.82
CA GLU A 76 -21.04 -1.30 8.46
C GLU A 76 -21.68 -2.55 7.86
N TYR A 77 -22.18 -3.42 8.74
CA TYR A 77 -22.89 -4.64 8.38
C TYR A 77 -24.26 -4.65 9.06
N GLN A 78 -25.26 -5.14 8.32
CA GLN A 78 -26.62 -5.35 8.83
C GLN A 78 -26.90 -6.83 9.14
N ASP A 79 -26.08 -7.73 8.57
CA ASP A 79 -26.24 -9.17 8.70
C ASP A 79 -25.01 -9.78 9.38
N LEU A 80 -25.26 -10.51 10.47
CA LEU A 80 -24.24 -11.19 11.26
C LEU A 80 -23.54 -12.28 10.44
N ASP A 81 -24.26 -13.07 9.65
CA ASP A 81 -23.68 -14.17 8.88
C ASP A 81 -22.69 -13.66 7.83
N THR A 82 -23.04 -12.55 7.18
CA THR A 82 -22.16 -11.86 6.24
C THR A 82 -20.92 -11.30 6.94
N ALA A 83 -21.07 -10.67 8.10
CA ALA A 83 -19.94 -10.12 8.85
C ALA A 83 -19.00 -11.22 9.36
N LEU A 84 -19.55 -12.30 9.91
CA LEU A 84 -18.79 -13.47 10.37
C LEU A 84 -17.99 -14.11 9.23
N ARG A 85 -18.61 -14.26 8.05
CA ARG A 85 -17.91 -14.78 6.87
C ARG A 85 -16.72 -13.91 6.48
N ARG A 86 -16.82 -12.59 6.59
CA ARG A 86 -15.72 -11.66 6.27
C ARG A 86 -14.56 -11.76 7.26
N ILE A 87 -14.84 -11.97 8.55
CA ILE A 87 -13.82 -12.27 9.57
C ILE A 87 -13.14 -13.60 9.25
N GLN A 88 -13.90 -14.64 8.91
CA GLN A 88 -13.35 -15.97 8.57
C GLN A 88 -12.37 -15.93 7.39
N PHE A 89 -12.56 -15.00 6.44
CA PHE A 89 -11.65 -14.81 5.31
C PHE A 89 -10.55 -13.77 5.56
N HIS A 90 -10.33 -13.33 6.80
CA HIS A 90 -9.35 -12.30 7.16
C HIS A 90 -9.51 -10.99 6.36
N GLN A 91 -10.75 -10.66 6.00
CA GLN A 91 -11.07 -9.39 5.33
C GLN A 91 -11.43 -8.28 6.33
N LEU A 92 -11.76 -8.68 7.56
CA LEU A 92 -12.01 -7.85 8.74
C LEU A 92 -11.15 -8.37 9.89
N ASP A 93 -10.57 -7.48 10.67
CA ASP A 93 -9.75 -7.84 11.83
C ASP A 93 -10.60 -8.06 13.08
N ILE A 94 -11.60 -7.19 13.28
CA ILE A 94 -12.53 -7.23 14.42
C ILE A 94 -13.95 -6.91 13.94
N LEU A 95 -14.94 -7.50 14.60
CA LEU A 95 -16.35 -7.13 14.49
C LEU A 95 -16.84 -6.65 15.85
N ILE A 96 -17.39 -5.44 15.90
CA ILE A 96 -18.03 -4.86 17.07
C ILE A 96 -19.54 -4.95 16.86
N THR A 97 -20.25 -5.53 17.83
CA THR A 97 -21.71 -5.58 17.84
C THR A 97 -22.25 -4.73 18.99
N THR A 98 -23.39 -4.11 18.76
CA THR A 98 -24.15 -3.38 19.79
C THR A 98 -25.25 -4.23 20.42
N SER A 99 -25.43 -5.47 19.94
CA SER A 99 -26.39 -6.42 20.51
C SER A 99 -25.94 -6.84 21.91
N SER A 100 -26.82 -6.77 22.90
CA SER A 100 -26.58 -7.42 24.20
C SER A 100 -26.35 -8.92 24.02
N PRO A 101 -25.49 -9.55 24.86
CA PRO A 101 -25.19 -10.97 24.78
C PRO A 101 -26.40 -11.87 25.02
#